data_AF-A0A645DFU5-F1
#
_entry.id   AF-A0A645DFU5-F1
#
_cell.length_a   1.000
_cell.length_b   1.000
_cell.length_c   1.000
_cell.angle_alpha   90.00
_cell.angle_beta   90.00
_cell.angle_gamma   90.00
#
_symmetry.space_group_name_H-M   'P 1'
#
loop_
_entity.id
_entity.type
_entity.pdbx_description
1 polymer ?
#
loop_
_entity_poly.entity_id
_entity_poly.type
_entity_poly.pdbx_seq_one_letter_code
_entity_poly.pdbx_strand_id
1 'polypeptide(L)'
;MGSAEDIESQLAAFIANKTVPPVPVRCEIIKYDVPVLKITVPHRTSIAATSSGKILRRRIKADGKPENVPMYPYEIASRLSSLSLLDYSAQPVPDSVIPDLDPVERERLRNIIRAYHGESNLLELTDEELDKALQLVTTVEGKLIPTFTGLLLIGRKDRLKALMPRLFRFCRVRTSR
;
A
#
# COMPACT_ATOMS: atom_id res chain seq x y z
N MET A 1 -41.20 -23.56 3.88
CA MET A 1 -40.61 -22.88 5.06
C MET A 1 -39.13 -22.68 4.77
N GLY A 2 -38.76 -21.52 4.22
CA GLY A 2 -37.36 -21.10 4.18
C GLY A 2 -37.07 -20.38 5.49
N SER A 3 -36.12 -20.90 6.25
CA SER A 3 -35.74 -20.45 7.58
C SER A 3 -35.21 -19.02 7.52
N ALA A 4 -35.40 -18.21 8.57
CA ALA A 4 -34.82 -16.86 8.64
C ALA A 4 -33.28 -16.87 8.44
N GLU A 5 -32.61 -17.95 8.84
CA GLU A 5 -31.18 -18.21 8.60
C GLU A 5 -30.80 -18.32 7.11
N ASP A 6 -31.71 -18.77 6.25
CA ASP A 6 -31.46 -18.91 4.81
C ASP A 6 -31.32 -17.54 4.15
N ILE A 7 -32.11 -16.56 4.60
CA ILE A 7 -32.09 -15.18 4.07
C ILE A 7 -30.80 -14.47 4.48
N GLU A 8 -30.35 -14.64 5.72
CA GLU A 8 -29.11 -14.03 6.24
C GLU A 8 -27.89 -14.52 5.45
N SER A 9 -27.81 -15.84 5.24
CA SER A 9 -26.72 -16.48 4.50
C SER A 9 -26.74 -16.12 3.02
N GLN A 10 -27.91 -16.12 2.38
CA GLN A 10 -28.05 -15.72 0.97
C GLN A 10 -27.66 -14.27 0.74
N LEU A 11 -28.05 -13.35 1.63
CA LEU A 11 -27.70 -11.95 1.49
C LEU A 11 -26.20 -11.70 1.70
N ALA A 12 -25.58 -12.36 2.68
CA ALA A 12 -24.15 -12.27 2.89
C ALA A 12 -23.37 -12.73 1.64
N ALA A 13 -23.78 -13.85 1.05
CA ALA A 13 -23.21 -14.35 -0.20
C ALA A 13 -23.44 -13.38 -1.38
N PHE A 14 -24.62 -12.78 -1.47
CA PHE A 14 -24.93 -11.80 -2.51
C PHE A 14 -24.03 -10.55 -2.42
N ILE A 15 -23.79 -10.03 -1.22
CA ILE A 15 -22.91 -8.87 -1.00
C ILE A 15 -21.46 -9.21 -1.34
N ALA A 16 -20.99 -10.39 -0.94
CA ALA A 16 -19.64 -10.86 -1.27
C ALA A 16 -19.44 -10.95 -2.80
N ASN A 17 -20.43 -11.47 -3.54
CA ASN A 17 -20.37 -11.57 -5.00
C ASN A 17 -20.47 -10.23 -5.73
N LYS A 18 -21.01 -9.19 -5.09
CA LYS A 18 -21.16 -7.85 -5.66
C LYS A 18 -20.05 -6.89 -5.26
N THR A 19 -19.05 -7.34 -4.51
CA THR A 19 -17.92 -6.54 -4.04
C THR A 19 -16.59 -7.14 -4.49
N VAL A 20 -15.63 -6.29 -4.86
CA VAL A 20 -14.30 -6.69 -5.33
C VAL A 20 -13.25 -5.84 -4.61
N PRO A 21 -12.37 -6.42 -3.77
CA PRO A 21 -12.39 -7.81 -3.29
C PRO A 21 -13.66 -8.13 -2.47
N PRO A 22 -14.04 -9.42 -2.35
CA PRO A 22 -15.23 -9.83 -1.61
C PRO A 22 -15.22 -9.34 -0.16
N VAL A 23 -16.28 -8.66 0.26
CA VAL A 23 -16.46 -8.18 1.62
C VAL A 23 -17.41 -9.12 2.38
N PRO A 24 -16.92 -9.90 3.37
CA PRO A 24 -17.77 -10.68 4.24
C PRO A 24 -18.52 -9.76 5.19
N VAL A 25 -19.81 -10.03 5.34
CA VAL A 25 -20.72 -9.27 6.20
C VAL A 25 -21.46 -10.25 7.11
N ARG A 26 -21.89 -9.76 8.27
CA ARG A 26 -22.79 -10.49 9.16
C ARG A 26 -24.18 -9.89 9.05
N CYS A 27 -25.17 -10.70 8.73
CA CYS A 27 -26.56 -10.30 8.60
C CYS A 27 -27.35 -10.88 9.78
N GLU A 28 -28.16 -10.07 10.43
CA GLU A 28 -29.01 -10.48 11.57
C GLU A 28 -30.40 -9.84 11.37
N ILE A 29 -31.48 -10.63 11.47
CA ILE A 29 -32.84 -10.10 11.50
C ILE A 29 -33.23 -9.76 12.94
N ILE A 30 -33.42 -8.47 13.22
CA ILE A 30 -33.90 -7.99 14.52
C ILE A 30 -35.43 -7.86 14.46
N LYS A 31 -36.10 -8.52 15.40
CA LYS A 31 -37.56 -8.47 15.54
C LYS A 31 -37.95 -7.23 16.35
N TYR A 32 -38.36 -6.18 15.64
CA TYR A 32 -39.16 -5.07 16.17
C TYR A 32 -40.60 -5.19 15.66
N ASP A 33 -41.46 -4.20 15.92
CA ASP A 33 -42.82 -4.12 15.36
C ASP A 33 -42.83 -4.30 13.84
N VAL A 34 -41.78 -3.80 13.18
CA VAL A 34 -41.43 -4.13 11.79
C VAL A 34 -40.07 -4.84 11.80
N PRO A 35 -39.92 -6.01 11.17
CA PRO A 35 -38.64 -6.71 11.13
C PRO A 35 -37.57 -5.85 10.42
N VAL A 36 -36.41 -5.68 11.06
CA VAL A 36 -35.29 -4.91 10.54
C VAL A 36 -34.11 -5.83 10.25
N LEU A 37 -33.51 -5.68 9.07
CA LEU A 37 -32.30 -6.41 8.71
C LEU A 37 -31.05 -5.58 9.05
N LYS A 38 -30.26 -6.06 10.00
CA LYS A 38 -29.00 -5.43 10.40
C LYS A 38 -27.84 -6.08 9.65
N ILE A 39 -27.12 -5.27 8.88
CA ILE A 39 -25.91 -5.70 8.15
C ILE A 39 -24.70 -5.09 8.84
N THR A 40 -23.88 -5.94 9.46
CA THR A 40 -22.64 -5.55 10.12
C THR A 40 -21.47 -5.81 9.19
N VAL A 41 -20.77 -4.73 8.82
CA VAL A 41 -19.55 -4.78 8.01
C VAL A 41 -18.35 -4.63 8.93
N PRO A 42 -17.41 -5.59 9.00
CA PRO A 42 -16.22 -5.47 9.82
C PRO A 42 -15.34 -4.32 9.33
N HIS A 43 -14.60 -3.69 10.25
CA HIS A 43 -13.62 -2.68 9.88
C HIS A 43 -12.54 -3.33 9.01
N ARG A 44 -12.42 -2.88 7.75
CA ARG A 44 -11.40 -3.35 6.81
C ARG A 44 -10.53 -2.19 6.39
N THR A 45 -9.24 -2.47 6.31
CA THR A 45 -8.23 -1.52 5.83
C THR A 45 -8.09 -1.52 4.31
N SER A 46 -8.76 -2.41 3.58
CA SER A 46 -8.70 -2.47 2.11
C SER A 46 -9.79 -1.66 1.43
N ILE A 47 -9.47 -1.09 0.26
CA ILE A 47 -10.46 -0.45 -0.62
C ILE A 47 -11.22 -1.54 -1.37
N ALA A 48 -12.54 -1.44 -1.41
CA ALA A 48 -13.41 -2.32 -2.19
C ALA A 48 -14.21 -1.52 -3.22
N ALA A 49 -14.40 -2.12 -4.38
CA ALA A 49 -15.24 -1.64 -5.45
C ALA A 49 -16.53 -2.46 -5.53
N THR A 50 -17.58 -1.89 -6.10
CA THR A 50 -18.73 -2.67 -6.55
C THR A 50 -18.36 -3.51 -7.78
N SER A 51 -19.14 -4.55 -8.06
CA SER A 51 -19.05 -5.31 -9.32
C SER A 51 -19.17 -4.47 -10.60
N SER A 52 -19.70 -3.24 -10.50
CA SER A 52 -19.75 -2.24 -11.58
C SER A 52 -18.52 -1.32 -11.63
N GLY A 53 -17.47 -1.60 -10.84
CA GLY A 53 -16.22 -0.84 -10.81
C GLY A 53 -16.27 0.48 -10.04
N LYS A 54 -17.34 0.76 -9.29
CA LYS A 54 -17.47 2.01 -8.54
C LYS A 54 -16.80 1.86 -7.18
N ILE A 55 -15.87 2.77 -6.88
CA ILE A 55 -15.29 2.94 -5.55
C ILE A 55 -16.01 4.11 -4.89
N LEU A 56 -16.72 3.83 -3.79
CA LEU A 56 -17.53 4.81 -3.07
C LEU A 56 -17.03 4.97 -1.64
N ARG A 57 -17.17 6.16 -1.07
CA ARG A 57 -16.94 6.42 0.35
C ARG A 57 -18.17 7.01 1.01
N ARG A 58 -18.39 6.65 2.28
CA ARG A 58 -19.41 7.27 3.13
C ARG A 58 -18.94 8.66 3.54
N ARG A 59 -19.80 9.66 3.39
CA ARG A 59 -19.59 11.05 3.82
C ARG A 59 -20.87 11.58 4.47
N ILE A 60 -20.72 12.45 5.45
CA ILE A 60 -21.84 13.22 6.01
C ILE A 60 -21.90 14.57 5.29
N LYS A 61 -23.07 14.95 4.77
CA LYS A 61 -23.31 16.27 4.15
C LYS A 61 -23.21 17.39 5.19
N ALA A 62 -23.13 18.63 4.73
CA ALA A 62 -23.26 19.80 5.62
C ALA A 62 -24.59 19.76 6.40
N ASP A 63 -25.65 19.22 5.79
CA ASP A 63 -26.97 19.05 6.39
C ASP A 63 -27.09 17.86 7.36
N GLY A 64 -25.97 17.20 7.72
CA GLY A 64 -25.96 16.05 8.64
C GLY A 64 -26.45 14.72 8.06
N LYS A 65 -27.00 14.71 6.84
CA LYS A 65 -27.46 13.47 6.18
C LYS A 65 -26.29 12.64 5.62
N PRO A 66 -26.34 11.29 5.73
CA PRO A 66 -25.33 10.42 5.15
C PRO A 66 -25.48 10.31 3.62
N GLU A 67 -24.37 10.25 2.91
CA GLU A 67 -24.31 10.02 1.47
C GLU A 67 -23.10 9.15 1.09
N ASN A 68 -23.21 8.46 -0.05
CA ASN A 68 -22.10 7.75 -0.68
C ASN A 68 -21.62 8.54 -1.90
N VAL A 69 -20.38 9.03 -1.84
CA VAL A 69 -19.75 9.82 -2.92
C VAL A 69 -18.68 8.96 -3.60
N PRO A 70 -18.52 9.02 -4.93
CA PRO A 70 -17.41 8.36 -5.60
C PRO A 70 -16.06 8.87 -5.09
N MET A 71 -15.09 7.96 -5.00
CA MET A 71 -13.71 8.29 -4.70
C MET A 71 -12.98 8.65 -6.00
N TYR A 72 -12.27 9.77 -6.01
CA TYR A 72 -11.45 10.14 -7.16
C TYR A 72 -10.11 9.38 -7.18
N PRO A 73 -9.50 9.15 -8.36
CA PRO A 73 -8.26 8.37 -8.47
C PRO A 73 -7.11 8.85 -7.56
N TYR A 74 -6.94 10.16 -7.39
CA TYR A 74 -5.89 10.71 -6.53
C TYR A 74 -6.13 10.46 -5.03
N GLU A 75 -7.37 10.21 -4.61
CA GLU A 75 -7.74 9.94 -3.22
C GLU A 75 -7.43 8.49 -2.83
N ILE A 76 -7.39 7.58 -3.81
CA ILE A 76 -7.12 6.14 -3.60
C ILE A 76 -5.73 5.96 -2.96
N ALA A 77 -4.73 6.59 -3.55
CA ALA A 77 -3.33 6.60 -3.08
C ALA A 77 -3.22 7.06 -1.62
N SER A 78 -3.81 8.22 -1.31
CA SER A 78 -3.82 8.78 0.04
C SER A 78 -4.54 7.85 1.03
N ARG A 79 -5.67 7.27 0.63
CA ARG A 79 -6.43 6.35 1.47
C ARG A 79 -5.67 5.06 1.76
N LEU A 80 -5.02 4.45 0.76
CA LEU A 80 -4.21 3.25 0.94
C LEU A 80 -3.02 3.49 1.86
N SER A 81 -2.38 4.65 1.74
CA SER A 81 -1.29 5.07 2.62
C SER A 81 -1.77 5.27 4.06
N SER A 82 -2.90 5.96 4.28
CA SER A 82 -3.49 6.13 5.63
C SER A 82 -3.93 4.81 6.27
N LEU A 83 -4.20 3.78 5.47
CA LEU A 83 -4.59 2.45 5.94
C LEU A 83 -3.38 1.54 6.17
N SER A 84 -2.15 2.08 6.08
CA SER A 84 -0.88 1.35 6.17
C SER A 84 -0.80 0.15 5.21
N LEU A 85 -1.62 0.13 4.15
CA LEU A 85 -1.62 -0.93 3.15
C LEU A 85 -0.70 -0.66 1.98
N LEU A 86 -0.18 0.57 1.89
CA LEU A 86 0.71 0.97 0.82
C LEU A 86 1.94 1.63 1.43
N ASP A 87 3.01 0.84 1.46
CA ASP A 87 4.35 1.31 1.75
C ASP A 87 4.97 1.84 0.45
N TYR A 88 4.98 3.17 0.30
CA TYR A 88 5.60 3.83 -0.85
C TYR A 88 7.11 3.59 -0.94
N SER A 89 7.77 3.32 0.19
CA SER A 89 9.22 3.23 0.27
C SER A 89 9.75 1.94 -0.37
N ALA A 90 9.01 0.84 -0.20
CA ALA A 90 9.29 -0.47 -0.78
C ALA A 90 8.80 -0.64 -2.23
N GLN A 91 8.15 0.37 -2.82
CA GLN A 91 7.66 0.27 -4.20
C GLN A 91 8.82 0.32 -5.21
N PRO A 92 8.74 -0.46 -6.30
CA PRO A 92 9.69 -0.38 -7.40
C PRO A 92 9.58 0.98 -8.09
N VAL A 93 10.72 1.57 -8.44
CA VAL A 93 10.72 2.80 -9.24
C VAL A 93 10.59 2.44 -10.71
N PRO A 94 9.56 2.97 -11.42
CA PRO A 94 9.42 2.76 -12.86
C PRO A 94 10.68 3.18 -13.62
N ASP A 95 11.05 2.43 -14.65
CA ASP A 95 12.21 2.69 -15.52
C ASP A 95 13.59 2.68 -14.82
N SER A 96 13.64 2.20 -13.57
CA SER A 96 14.90 1.99 -12.85
C SER A 96 15.48 0.61 -13.14
N VAL A 97 16.81 0.54 -13.15
CA VAL A 97 17.56 -0.70 -13.36
C VAL A 97 18.62 -0.85 -12.26
N ILE A 98 19.06 -2.08 -11.97
CA ILE A 98 20.06 -2.35 -10.92
C ILE A 98 21.34 -1.50 -11.05
N PRO A 99 21.90 -1.24 -12.25
CA PRO A 99 23.06 -0.35 -12.41
C PRO A 99 22.83 1.11 -11.99
N ASP A 100 21.57 1.50 -11.73
CA ASP A 100 21.24 2.83 -11.19
C ASP A 100 21.63 2.96 -9.71
N LEU A 101 21.88 1.85 -9.02
CA LEU A 101 22.49 1.83 -7.69
C LEU A 101 24.01 2.08 -7.81
N ASP A 102 24.54 2.89 -6.91
CA ASP A 102 25.95 3.27 -6.85
C ASP A 102 26.72 2.30 -5.94
N PRO A 103 27.68 1.52 -6.48
CA PRO A 103 28.47 0.59 -5.68
C PRO A 103 29.30 1.29 -4.60
N VAL A 104 29.68 2.56 -4.80
CA VAL A 104 30.44 3.33 -3.81
C VAL A 104 29.56 3.67 -2.60
N GLU A 105 28.30 4.03 -2.83
CA GLU A 105 27.35 4.28 -1.74
C GLU A 105 26.94 2.98 -1.02
N ARG A 106 26.95 1.83 -1.71
CA ARG A 106 26.77 0.52 -1.06
C ARG A 106 27.91 0.19 -0.09
N GLU A 107 29.16 0.41 -0.49
CA GLU A 107 30.32 0.28 0.39
C GLU A 107 30.21 1.21 1.61
N ARG A 108 29.77 2.47 1.40
CA ARG A 108 29.52 3.41 2.50
C ARG A 108 28.42 2.91 3.44
N LEU A 109 27.33 2.36 2.91
CA LEU A 109 26.27 1.76 3.70
C LEU A 109 26.79 0.61 4.58
N ARG A 110 27.62 -0.29 4.02
CA ARG A 110 28.27 -1.36 4.79
C ARG A 110 29.16 -0.81 5.91
N ASN A 111 29.92 0.26 5.63
CA ASN A 111 30.75 0.90 6.65
C ASN A 111 29.94 1.53 7.77
N ILE A 112 28.78 2.13 7.46
CA ILE A 112 27.83 2.63 8.46
C ILE A 112 27.32 1.47 9.32
N ILE A 113 26.87 0.37 8.71
CA ILE A 113 26.38 -0.81 9.45
C ILE A 113 27.47 -1.35 10.41
N ARG A 114 28.73 -1.43 9.95
CA ARG A 114 29.89 -1.81 10.80
C ARG A 114 30.09 -0.83 11.97
N ALA A 115 30.10 0.47 11.69
CA ALA A 115 30.36 1.50 12.69
C ALA A 115 29.30 1.50 13.81
N TYR A 116 28.03 1.32 13.46
CA TYR A 116 26.92 1.34 14.43
C TYR A 116 26.62 -0.03 15.07
N HIS A 117 27.51 -1.03 14.92
CA HIS A 117 27.34 -2.37 15.47
C HIS A 117 26.01 -3.00 15.03
N GLY A 118 25.64 -2.80 13.76
CA GLY A 118 24.49 -3.46 13.16
C GLY A 118 24.67 -4.98 13.11
N GLU A 119 23.61 -5.70 12.72
CA GLU A 119 23.63 -7.16 12.68
C GLU A 119 24.77 -7.68 11.80
N SER A 120 25.71 -8.42 12.40
CA SER A 120 26.89 -8.99 11.74
C SER A 120 26.51 -9.83 10.51
N ASN A 121 25.36 -10.50 10.59
CA ASN A 121 24.81 -11.34 9.52
C ASN A 121 24.60 -10.55 8.21
N LEU A 122 24.27 -9.26 8.27
CA LEU A 122 24.11 -8.41 7.07
C LEU A 122 25.43 -8.15 6.36
N LEU A 123 26.56 -8.18 7.08
CA LEU A 123 27.88 -7.88 6.53
C LEU A 123 28.50 -9.07 5.78
N GLU A 124 28.03 -10.28 6.07
CA GLU A 124 28.46 -11.52 5.42
C GLU A 124 27.72 -11.77 4.10
N LEU A 125 26.62 -11.04 3.85
CA LEU A 125 25.80 -11.16 2.64
C LEU A 125 26.51 -10.61 1.40
N THR A 126 26.24 -11.27 0.27
CA THR A 126 26.58 -10.73 -1.04
C THR A 126 25.82 -9.42 -1.30
N ASP A 127 26.28 -8.64 -2.28
CA ASP A 127 25.66 -7.35 -2.62
C ASP A 127 24.17 -7.47 -2.96
N GLU A 128 23.79 -8.48 -3.74
CA GLU A 128 22.39 -8.72 -4.10
C GLU A 128 21.54 -9.16 -2.91
N GLU A 129 22.11 -9.97 -2.02
CA GLU A 129 21.44 -10.42 -0.80
C GLU A 129 21.25 -9.27 0.19
N LEU A 130 22.26 -8.41 0.32
CA LEU A 130 22.18 -7.19 1.13
C LEU A 130 21.08 -6.25 0.61
N ASP A 131 21.06 -6.00 -0.70
CA ASP A 131 20.06 -5.15 -1.33
C ASP A 131 18.63 -5.69 -1.13
N LYS A 132 18.45 -7.02 -1.18
CA LYS A 132 17.16 -7.68 -0.89
C LYS A 132 16.80 -7.63 0.60
N ALA A 133 17.76 -7.90 1.48
CA ALA A 133 17.56 -7.90 2.94
C ALA A 133 17.13 -6.51 3.44
N LEU A 134 17.70 -5.45 2.87
CA LEU A 134 17.37 -4.06 3.18
C LEU A 134 16.21 -3.50 2.35
N GLN A 135 15.53 -4.33 1.55
CA GLN A 135 14.43 -3.93 0.65
C GLN A 135 14.79 -2.76 -0.29
N LEU A 136 16.07 -2.66 -0.68
CA LEU A 136 16.55 -1.69 -1.66
C LEU A 136 16.18 -2.08 -3.09
N VAL A 137 15.89 -3.37 -3.30
CA VAL A 137 15.41 -3.93 -4.56
C VAL A 137 14.19 -4.81 -4.32
N THR A 138 13.32 -4.91 -5.31
CA THR A 138 12.16 -5.80 -5.32
C THR A 138 12.06 -6.53 -6.64
N THR A 139 11.42 -7.70 -6.64
CA THR A 139 11.27 -8.52 -7.85
C THR A 139 9.93 -8.22 -8.51
N VAL A 140 9.97 -7.71 -9.74
CA VAL A 140 8.80 -7.48 -10.58
C VAL A 140 8.98 -8.27 -11.87
N GLU A 141 8.04 -9.18 -12.17
CA GLU A 141 8.09 -10.02 -13.38
C GLU A 141 9.42 -10.80 -13.54
N GLY A 142 10.01 -11.24 -12.42
CA GLY A 142 11.27 -11.99 -12.40
C GLY A 142 12.54 -11.13 -12.56
N LYS A 143 12.42 -9.80 -12.66
CA LYS A 143 13.55 -8.86 -12.71
C LYS A 143 13.69 -8.13 -11.39
N LEU A 144 14.93 -7.93 -10.95
CA LEU A 144 15.23 -7.08 -9.80
C LEU A 144 15.17 -5.61 -10.23
N ILE A 145 14.34 -4.84 -9.53
CA ILE A 145 14.13 -3.42 -9.76
C ILE A 145 14.40 -2.67 -8.45
N PRO A 146 15.21 -1.59 -8.47
CA PRO A 146 15.37 -0.70 -7.33
C PRO A 146 14.06 -0.17 -6.75
N THR A 147 13.97 -0.12 -5.43
CA THR A 147 12.87 0.54 -4.72
C THR A 147 13.13 2.03 -4.57
N PHE A 148 12.09 2.79 -4.18
CA PHE A 148 12.25 4.20 -3.82
C PHE A 148 13.29 4.37 -2.70
N THR A 149 13.28 3.51 -1.69
CA THR A 149 14.30 3.50 -0.62
C THR A 149 15.69 3.19 -1.17
N GLY A 150 15.83 2.19 -2.04
CA GLY A 150 17.10 1.83 -2.67
C GLY A 150 17.75 3.00 -3.41
N LEU A 151 16.97 3.66 -4.26
CA LEU A 151 17.47 4.82 -5.00
C LEU A 151 17.76 6.01 -4.09
N LEU A 152 16.98 6.24 -3.04
CA LEU A 152 17.21 7.36 -2.12
C LEU A 152 18.45 7.17 -1.25
N LEU A 153 18.77 5.94 -0.86
CA LEU A 153 19.92 5.64 0.00
C LEU A 153 21.22 5.49 -0.77
N ILE A 154 21.21 4.71 -1.86
CA ILE A 154 22.42 4.34 -2.61
C ILE A 154 22.29 4.56 -4.12
N GLY A 155 21.29 5.31 -4.59
CA GLY A 155 21.12 5.57 -6.02
C GLY A 155 22.08 6.62 -6.57
N ARG A 156 22.45 6.47 -7.85
CA ARG A 156 23.26 7.46 -8.56
C ARG A 156 22.53 8.79 -8.69
N LYS A 157 23.27 9.88 -8.49
CA LYS A 157 22.76 11.26 -8.51
C LYS A 157 22.01 11.61 -9.80
N ASP A 158 22.55 11.22 -10.95
CA ASP A 158 21.96 11.55 -12.25
C ASP A 158 20.64 10.81 -12.49
N ARG A 159 20.54 9.57 -11.98
CA ARG A 159 19.34 8.74 -12.07
C ARG A 159 18.26 9.21 -11.11
N LEU A 160 18.64 9.61 -9.89
CA LEU A 160 17.73 10.29 -8.97
C LEU A 160 17.13 11.57 -9.56
N LYS A 161 17.94 12.37 -10.27
CA LYS A 161 17.46 13.59 -10.94
C LYS A 161 16.47 13.28 -12.07
N ALA A 162 16.72 12.20 -12.82
CA ALA A 162 15.88 11.80 -13.95
C ALA A 162 14.55 11.15 -13.50
N LEU A 163 14.62 10.19 -12.57
CA LEU A 163 13.48 9.38 -12.14
C LEU A 163 12.67 10.03 -11.02
N MET A 164 13.32 10.84 -10.17
CA MET A 164 12.72 11.40 -8.96
C MET A 164 13.04 12.90 -8.78
N PRO A 165 12.72 13.77 -9.75
CA PRO A 165 13.16 15.17 -9.77
C PRO A 165 12.72 15.98 -8.55
N ARG A 166 11.54 15.69 -7.98
CA ARG A 166 11.04 16.35 -6.77
C ARG A 166 11.85 15.97 -5.52
N LEU A 167 12.14 14.70 -5.35
CA LEU A 167 12.90 14.18 -4.20
C LEU A 167 14.39 14.54 -4.30
N PHE A 168 14.96 14.52 -5.51
CA PHE A 168 16.31 15.02 -5.75
C PHE A 168 16.47 16.49 -5.30
N ARG A 169 15.47 17.34 -5.56
CA ARG A 169 15.47 18.73 -5.12
C ARG A 169 15.44 18.85 -3.60
N PHE A 170 14.67 18.01 -2.91
CA PHE A 170 14.63 17.96 -1.45
C PHE A 170 15.99 17.57 -0.84
N CYS A 171 16.63 16.51 -1.34
CA CYS A 171 17.95 16.08 -0.83
C CYS A 171 19.02 17.18 -0.98
N ARG A 172 18.93 18.01 -2.02
CA ARG A 172 19.87 19.12 -2.24
C ARG A 172 19.68 20.31 -1.30
N VAL A 173 18.45 20.53 -0.80
CA VAL A 173 18.17 21.59 0.19
C VAL A 173 18.80 21.27 1.55
N ARG A 174 19.11 19.99 1.83
CA ARG A 174 19.75 19.57 3.09
C ARG A 174 21.28 19.60 3.07
N THR A 175 21.92 19.48 1.91
CA THR A 175 23.39 19.42 1.78
C THR A 175 24.05 20.77 1.48
N SER A 176 23.30 21.86 1.59
CA SER A 176 23.79 23.25 1.47
C SER A 176 23.95 23.95 2.83
N ARG A 177 24.25 23.18 3.87
CA ARG A 177 24.80 23.67 5.14
C ARG A 177 26.16 23.04 5.39
#